data_AF-A0A6I1IFV7-F1
#
_entry.id   AF-A0A6I1IFV7-F1
#
_cell.length_a   1.000
_cell.length_b   1.000
_cell.length_c   1.000
_cell.angle_alpha   90.00
_cell.angle_beta   90.00
_cell.angle_gamma   90.00
#
_symmetry.space_group_name_H-M   'P 1'
#
loop_
_entity.id
_entity.type
_entity.pdbx_description
1 polymer ?
#
loop_
_entity_poly.entity_id
_entity_poly.type
_entity_poly.pdbx_seq_one_letter_code
_entity_poly.pdbx_strand_id
1 'polypeptide(L)' 'MTFNIEEFRTAYKSWKAATERYDEHIEKMIAGAATMDAEMEAIIDDLKVKHAEFMRAGTPVIR' A
#
# COMPACT_ATOMS: atom_id res chain seq x y z
N MET A 1 4.65 16.14 20.90
CA MET A 1 4.42 15.48 19.60
C MET A 1 4.93 14.06 19.72
N THR A 2 4.05 13.08 19.96
CA THR A 2 4.47 11.68 20.19
C THR A 2 4.32 10.91 18.90
N PHE A 3 5.42 10.78 18.16
CA PHE A 3 5.51 9.91 16.99
C PHE A 3 5.61 8.46 17.47
N ASN A 4 4.63 7.63 17.13
CA ASN A 4 4.67 6.20 17.45
C ASN A 4 5.42 5.45 16.35
N ILE A 5 6.71 5.19 16.59
CA ILE A 5 7.58 4.53 15.61
C ILE A 5 7.18 3.07 15.33
N GLU A 6 6.53 2.39 16.28
CA GLU A 6 6.06 1.01 16.10
C GLU A 6 4.82 0.96 15.20
N GLU A 7 3.88 1.89 15.41
CA GLU A 7 2.71 2.07 14.55
C GLU A 7 3.13 2.45 13.13
N PHE A 8 4.07 3.39 12.99
CA PHE A 8 4.62 3.78 11.70
C PHE A 8 5.30 2.61 10.98
N ARG A 9 6.12 1.82 11.68
CA ARG A 9 6.78 0.64 11.11
C ARG A 9 5.76 -0.41 10.66
N THR A 10 4.68 -0.59 11.42
CA THR A 10 3.61 -1.54 11.08
C THR A 10 2.86 -1.09 9.82
N ALA A 11 2.47 0.19 9.77
CA ALA A 11 1.80 0.77 8.62
C ALA A 11 2.69 0.73 7.35
N TYR A 12 4.00 1.00 7.49
CA TYR A 12 4.97 0.88 6.41
C TYR A 12 5.05 -0.54 5.86
N LYS A 13 5.16 -1.57 6.72
CA LYS A 13 5.20 -2.97 6.28
C LYS A 13 3.93 -3.36 5.52
N SER A 14 2.76 -2.92 6.00
CA SER A 14 1.50 -3.18 5.32
C SER A 14 1.43 -2.51 3.94
N TRP A 15 1.89 -1.27 3.83
CA TRP A 15 1.95 -0.56 2.55
C TRP A 15 2.95 -1.20 1.59
N LYS A 16 4.13 -1.61 2.07
CA LYS A 16 5.13 -2.32 1.26
C LYS A 16 4.61 -3.65 0.69
N ALA A 17 3.86 -4.41 1.48
CA ALA A 17 3.26 -5.66 1.00
C ALA A 17 2.21 -5.41 -0.10
N ALA A 18 1.44 -4.32 0.00
CA ALA A 18 0.48 -3.93 -1.04
C ALA A 18 1.21 -3.47 -2.32
N THR A 19 2.34 -2.75 -2.21
CA THR A 19 3.13 -2.37 -3.39
C THR A 19 3.75 -3.58 -4.09
N GLU A 20 4.24 -4.56 -3.33
CA GLU A 20 4.81 -5.79 -3.92
C GLU A 20 3.76 -6.56 -4.72
N ARG A 21 2.53 -6.66 -4.23
CA ARG A 21 1.41 -7.27 -4.97
C ARG A 21 1.05 -6.53 -6.25
N TYR A 22 1.08 -5.19 -6.21
CA TYR A 22 0.86 -4.35 -7.38
C TYR A 22 1.94 -4.57 -8.44
N ASP A 23 3.21 -4.60 -8.03
CA ASP A 23 4.34 -4.86 -8.92
C ASP A 23 4.27 -6.27 -9.53
N GLU A 24 3.96 -7.29 -8.73
CA GLU A 24 3.74 -8.66 -9.21
C GLU A 24 2.61 -8.74 -10.25
N HIS A 25 1.51 -8.00 -10.06
CA HIS A 25 0.41 -7.98 -11.02
C HIS A 25 0.82 -7.30 -12.32
N ILE A 26 1.57 -6.19 -12.25
CA ILE A 26 2.14 -5.53 -13.44
C ILE A 26 3.06 -6.47 -14.20
N GLU A 27 3.96 -7.18 -13.51
CA GLU A 27 4.85 -8.15 -14.15
C GLU A 27 4.07 -9.23 -14.89
N LYS A 28 2.98 -9.74 -14.31
CA LYS A 28 2.07 -10.68 -14.98
C LYS A 28 1.37 -10.03 -16.18
N MET A 29 0.96 -8.77 -16.11
CA MET A 29 0.38 -8.07 -17.26
C MET A 29 1.40 -7.92 -18.40
N ILE A 30 2.65 -7.55 -18.09
CA ILE A 30 3.74 -7.43 -19.08
C ILE A 30 4.01 -8.79 -19.73
N ALA A 31 3.98 -9.87 -18.96
CA ALA A 31 4.12 -11.24 -19.46
C ALA A 31 2.89 -11.75 -20.24
N GLY A 32 1.79 -11.00 -20.29
CA GLY A 32 0.53 -11.40 -20.91
C GLY A 32 -0.26 -12.45 -20.11
N ALA A 33 0.07 -12.65 -18.84
CA ALA A 33 -0.57 -13.60 -17.93
C ALA A 33 -1.68 -12.96 -17.05
N ALA A 34 -1.84 -11.63 -17.09
CA ALA A 34 -2.89 -10.89 -16.40
C ALA A 34 -3.37 -9.71 -17.26
N THR A 35 -4.52 -9.13 -16.90
CA THR A 35 -5.12 -7.98 -17.57
C THR A 35 -5.50 -6.87 -16.59
N MET A 36 -5.84 -5.69 -17.12
CA MET A 36 -6.57 -4.68 -16.36
C MET A 36 -8.01 -5.15 -16.16
N ASP A 37 -8.25 -5.80 -15.03
CA ASP A 37 -9.55 -6.36 -14.64
C ASP A 37 -9.87 -5.99 -13.18
N ALA A 38 -10.95 -6.57 -12.65
CA ALA A 38 -11.40 -6.32 -11.29
C ALA A 38 -10.36 -6.69 -10.22
N GLU A 39 -9.41 -7.60 -10.51
CA GLU A 39 -8.32 -7.93 -9.59
C GLU A 39 -7.34 -6.76 -9.49
N MET A 40 -6.97 -6.16 -10.62
CA MET A 40 -6.11 -4.96 -10.63
C MET A 40 -6.75 -3.78 -9.91
N GLU A 41 -8.06 -3.56 -10.13
CA GLU A 41 -8.80 -2.51 -9.41
C GLU A 41 -8.77 -2.74 -7.88
N ALA A 42 -8.99 -3.99 -7.44
CA ALA A 42 -8.94 -4.35 -6.03
C ALA A 42 -7.53 -4.13 -5.42
N ILE A 43 -6.46 -4.44 -6.16
CA ILE A 43 -5.08 -4.21 -5.72
C ILE A 43 -4.81 -2.71 -5.57
N ILE A 44 -5.24 -1.89 -6.54
CA ILE A 44 -5.07 -0.44 -6.50
C ILE A 44 -5.82 0.16 -5.30
N ASP A 45 -7.04 -0.29 -5.03
CA ASP A 45 -7.84 0.23 -3.94
C ASP A 45 -7.28 -0.18 -2.56
N ASP A 46 -6.77 -1.41 -2.40
CA ASP A 46 -6.04 -1.80 -1.19
C ASP A 46 -4.78 -0.93 -1.00
N LEU A 47 -4.02 -0.71 -2.07
CA LEU A 47 -2.82 0.13 -2.02
C LEU A 47 -3.13 1.57 -1.57
N LYS A 48 -4.22 2.18 -2.05
CA LYS A 48 -4.66 3.51 -1.62
C LYS A 48 -4.97 3.55 -0.12
N VAL A 49 -5.69 2.56 0.39
CA VAL A 49 -6.02 2.45 1.82
C VAL A 49 -4.74 2.34 2.65
N LYS A 50 -3.83 1.43 2.27
CA LYS A 50 -2.56 1.23 2.99
C LYS A 50 -1.64 2.44 2.95
N HIS A 51 -1.60 3.15 1.82
CA HIS A 51 -0.86 4.40 1.72
C HIS A 51 -1.44 5.48 2.64
N ALA A 52 -2.76 5.63 2.71
CA ALA A 52 -3.39 6.58 3.62
C ALA A 52 -3.13 6.25 5.10
N GLU A 53 -3.17 4.97 5.47
CA GLU A 53 -2.82 4.51 6.83
C GLU A 53 -1.38 4.85 7.18
N PHE A 54 -0.44 4.63 6.26
CA PHE A 54 0.96 4.99 6.40
C PHE A 54 1.17 6.50 6.56
N MET A 55 0.57 7.31 5.69
CA MET A 55 0.67 8.77 5.75
C MET A 55 0.09 9.31 7.06
N ARG A 56 -1.01 8.73 7.54
CA ARG A 56 -1.61 9.08 8.83
C ARG A 56 -0.68 8.74 10.01
N ALA A 57 -0.06 7.56 10.01
CA ALA A 57 0.90 7.17 11.05
C ALA A 57 2.18 8.04 11.04
N GLY A 58 2.56 8.55 9.86
CA GLY A 58 3.68 9.48 9.69
C GLY A 58 3.37 10.94 10.00
N THR A 59 2.08 11.31 10.08
CA THR A 59 1.65 12.69 10.31
C THR A 59 1.60 12.96 11.81
N PRO A 60 2.39 13.91 12.32
CA PRO A 60 2.31 14.26 13.72
C PRO A 60 1.03 15.02 14.02
N VAL A 61 0.25 14.53 15.00
CA VAL A 61 -0.93 15.27 15.47
C VAL A 61 -0.46 16.46 16.29
N ILE A 62 -0.57 17.66 15.74
CA ILE A 62 -0.48 18.92 16.50
C ILE A 62 -1.83 19.07 17.21
N ARG A 63 -1.83 18.96 18.55
CA ARG A 63 -2.97 19.32 19.40
C ARG A 63 -2.71 20.69 20.01
#